data_AF-A0AA44ERX4-F1
#
_entry.id   AF-A0AA44ERX4-F1
#
_cell.length_a   1.000
_cell.length_b   1.000
_cell.length_c   1.000
_cell.angle_alpha   90.00
_cell.angle_beta   90.00
_cell.angle_gamma   90.00
#
_symmetry.space_group_name_H-M   'P 1'
#
loop_
_entity.id
_entity.type
_entity.pdbx_description
1 polymer ?
#
loop_
_entity_poly.entity_id
_entity_poly.type
_entity_poly.pdbx_seq_one_letter_code
_entity_poly.pdbx_strand_id
1 'polypeptide(L)'
;MYRPRPEEFDDIAVAAHGAVAQSDEPMKRPDHKAKKHGKPKTKYEYMRRFPKKPRNGEEVGGGHFVFRRGDSTGRIRPCMWPFEHPSYDSALVEAARLHKEHGGTFEVFVRVGRVESLEACE
;
A
#
# COMPACT_ATOMS: atom_id res chain seq x y z
N MET A 1 14.69 43.03 13.93
CA MET A 1 13.40 42.78 13.26
C MET A 1 12.55 44.02 13.42
N TYR A 2 12.29 44.76 12.34
CA TYR A 2 11.44 45.96 12.37
C TYR A 2 9.96 45.54 12.46
N ARG A 3 9.19 46.16 13.37
CA ARG A 3 7.74 45.96 13.48
C ARG A 3 7.06 47.33 13.29
N PRO A 4 6.37 47.56 12.17
CA PRO A 4 5.77 48.85 11.87
C PRO A 4 4.63 49.18 12.85
N ARG A 5 4.43 50.48 13.09
CA ARG A 5 3.39 50.99 13.98
C ARG A 5 2.07 51.18 13.22
N PRO A 6 0.91 51.16 13.91
CA PRO A 6 -0.41 51.16 13.28
C PRO A 6 -0.69 52.40 12.40
N GLU A 7 0.03 53.50 12.61
CA GLU A 7 -0.16 54.75 11.85
C GLU A 7 0.52 54.73 10.46
N GLU A 8 1.30 53.69 10.13
CA GLU A 8 1.97 53.54 8.82
C GLU A 8 1.06 52.93 7.72
N PHE A 9 -0.23 52.66 8.01
CA PHE A 9 -1.17 52.03 7.09
C PHE A 9 -2.14 52.99 6.37
N ASP A 10 -2.13 54.29 6.72
CA ASP A 10 -3.17 55.23 6.24
C ASP A 10 -2.84 55.95 4.92
N ASP A 11 -1.67 55.69 4.31
CA ASP A 11 -1.23 56.37 3.08
C ASP A 11 -1.53 55.62 1.76
N ILE A 12 -2.27 54.50 1.80
CA ILE A 12 -2.74 53.84 0.56
C ILE A 12 -4.20 54.21 0.29
N ALA A 13 -4.43 55.50 0.09
CA ALA A 13 -5.62 55.99 -0.59
C ALA A 13 -5.54 55.57 -2.08
N VAL A 14 -5.99 54.34 -2.40
CA VAL A 14 -6.23 53.94 -3.80
C VAL A 14 -7.41 54.76 -4.31
N ALA A 15 -7.07 55.71 -5.18
CA ALA A 15 -8.00 56.48 -5.97
C ALA A 15 -9.03 55.58 -6.68
N ALA A 16 -10.27 56.07 -6.65
CA ALA A 16 -11.43 55.52 -7.33
C ALA A 16 -11.21 55.28 -8.84
N HIS A 17 -12.05 54.38 -9.37
CA HIS A 17 -12.32 54.08 -10.78
C HIS A 17 -11.44 53.01 -11.45
N GLY A 18 -11.83 51.75 -11.24
CA GLY A 18 -11.45 50.62 -12.10
C GLY A 18 -12.50 49.51 -11.98
N ALA A 19 -13.14 49.17 -13.10
CA ALA A 19 -14.30 48.29 -13.22
C ALA A 19 -14.28 47.01 -12.36
N VAL A 20 -15.27 46.86 -11.47
CA VAL A 20 -15.56 45.58 -10.81
C VAL A 20 -16.45 44.76 -11.74
N ALA A 21 -15.86 43.84 -12.49
CA ALA A 21 -16.60 42.80 -13.20
C ALA A 21 -17.18 41.81 -12.17
N GLN A 22 -18.39 42.08 -11.66
CA GLN A 22 -19.17 41.10 -10.92
C GLN A 22 -19.90 40.22 -11.92
N SER A 23 -19.38 39.01 -12.17
CA SER A 23 -20.12 37.98 -12.91
C SER A 23 -21.11 37.28 -11.97
N ASP A 24 -22.39 37.62 -12.09
CA ASP A 24 -23.53 37.00 -11.38
C ASP A 24 -23.91 35.62 -11.98
N GLU A 25 -22.93 34.80 -12.36
CA GLU A 25 -23.21 33.42 -12.75
C GLU A 25 -22.78 32.45 -11.64
N PRO A 26 -23.72 31.66 -11.06
CA PRO A 26 -23.36 30.64 -10.09
C PRO A 26 -22.55 29.57 -10.81
N MET A 27 -21.24 29.50 -10.52
CA MET A 27 -20.37 28.45 -11.05
C MET A 27 -21.00 27.08 -10.77
N LYS A 28 -21.44 26.40 -11.82
CA LYS A 28 -21.93 25.02 -11.74
C LYS A 28 -20.77 24.16 -11.21
N ARG A 29 -20.86 23.77 -9.93
CA ARG A 29 -19.92 22.82 -9.34
C ARG A 29 -20.01 21.55 -10.16
N PRO A 30 -18.89 21.04 -10.71
CA PRO A 30 -18.90 19.76 -11.41
C PRO A 30 -19.55 18.73 -10.50
N ASP A 31 -20.63 18.12 -10.96
CA ASP A 31 -21.34 17.06 -10.30
C ASP A 31 -20.32 15.95 -9.99
N HIS A 32 -19.93 15.87 -8.72
CA HIS A 32 -18.98 14.90 -8.18
C HIS A 32 -19.59 13.49 -8.17
N LYS A 33 -20.05 12.99 -9.32
CA LYS A 33 -19.93 11.56 -9.61
C LYS A 33 -18.49 11.31 -9.98
N ALA A 34 -17.62 11.28 -8.97
CA ALA A 34 -16.30 10.72 -9.12
C ALA A 34 -16.48 9.33 -9.74
N LYS A 35 -16.08 9.17 -11.01
CA LYS A 35 -15.90 7.85 -11.59
C LYS A 35 -14.99 7.14 -10.60
N LYS A 36 -15.50 6.13 -9.89
CA LYS A 36 -14.66 5.20 -9.15
C LYS A 36 -13.81 4.52 -10.22
N HIS A 37 -12.69 5.16 -10.57
CA HIS A 37 -11.64 4.52 -11.33
C HIS A 37 -11.27 3.32 -10.47
N GLY A 38 -11.63 2.12 -10.96
CA GLY A 38 -11.27 0.88 -10.28
C GLY A 38 -9.79 0.98 -9.97
N LYS A 39 -9.40 0.79 -8.69
CA LYS A 39 -8.00 0.90 -8.29
C LYS A 39 -7.20 0.07 -9.27
N PRO A 40 -6.18 0.65 -9.95
CA PRO A 40 -5.41 -0.09 -10.93
C PRO A 40 -4.92 -1.37 -10.24
N LYS A 41 -5.12 -2.52 -10.90
CA LYS A 41 -4.60 -3.79 -10.42
C LYS A 41 -3.10 -3.60 -10.25
N THR A 42 -2.66 -3.44 -9.01
CA THR A 42 -1.23 -3.30 -8.75
C THR A 42 -0.57 -4.57 -9.27
N LYS A 43 0.66 -4.47 -9.81
CA LYS A 43 1.48 -5.60 -10.32
C LYS A 43 1.57 -6.83 -9.38
N TYR A 44 1.10 -6.69 -8.15
CA TYR A 44 1.27 -7.59 -7.03
C TYR A 44 -0.04 -7.97 -6.34
N GLU A 45 -1.16 -7.93 -7.07
CA GLU A 45 -2.48 -8.30 -6.55
C GLU A 45 -2.50 -9.71 -5.93
N TYR A 46 -1.71 -10.66 -6.49
CA TYR A 46 -1.57 -12.02 -5.96
C TYR A 46 -1.03 -12.06 -4.51
N MET A 47 -0.25 -11.06 -4.08
CA MET A 47 0.28 -10.95 -2.72
C MET A 47 -0.67 -10.25 -1.73
N ARG A 48 -1.76 -9.64 -2.21
CA ARG A 48 -2.72 -8.87 -1.40
C ARG A 48 -4.06 -9.57 -1.21
N ARG A 49 -4.28 -10.72 -1.87
CA ARG A 49 -5.55 -11.44 -1.79
C ARG A 49 -5.75 -12.03 -0.39
N PHE A 50 -6.85 -11.68 0.28
CA PHE A 50 -7.26 -12.28 1.56
C PHE A 50 -7.53 -13.79 1.39
N PRO A 51 -6.75 -14.69 2.01
CA PRO A 51 -7.00 -16.11 1.96
C PRO A 51 -8.04 -16.44 3.03
N LYS A 52 -9.31 -16.13 2.76
CA LYS A 52 -10.41 -16.72 3.56
C LYS A 52 -10.46 -18.25 3.39
N LYS A 53 -9.75 -18.76 2.38
CA LYS A 53 -9.54 -20.17 2.05
C LYS A 53 -8.06 -20.35 1.64
N PRO A 54 -7.44 -21.51 1.92
CA PRO A 54 -6.12 -21.86 1.37
C PRO A 54 -6.13 -21.73 -0.15
N ARG A 55 -4.99 -21.31 -0.73
CA ARG A 55 -4.83 -21.28 -2.20
C ARG A 55 -4.61 -22.70 -2.72
N ASN A 56 -4.79 -22.89 -4.03
CA ASN A 56 -4.51 -24.18 -4.65
C ASN A 56 -3.04 -24.56 -4.44
N GLY A 57 -2.80 -25.73 -3.86
CA GLY A 57 -1.44 -26.23 -3.55
C GLY A 57 -0.83 -25.66 -2.26
N GLU A 58 -1.55 -24.84 -1.52
CA GLU A 58 -1.13 -24.29 -0.23
C GLU A 58 -1.66 -25.16 0.92
N GLU A 59 -0.82 -25.44 1.91
CA GLU A 59 -1.20 -26.09 3.17
C GLU A 59 -0.79 -25.20 4.35
N VAL A 60 -1.78 -24.52 4.92
CA VAL A 60 -1.58 -23.62 6.05
C VAL A 60 -1.17 -24.44 7.28
N GLY A 61 -0.11 -24.01 7.97
CA GLY A 61 0.52 -24.70 9.09
C GLY A 61 1.74 -25.58 8.75
N GLY A 62 2.03 -25.78 7.45
CA GLY A 62 3.14 -26.59 6.96
C GLY A 62 4.55 -26.11 7.31
N GLY A 63 4.70 -24.86 7.76
CA GLY A 63 5.95 -24.31 8.29
C GLY A 63 7.00 -23.93 7.25
N HIS A 64 6.74 -24.10 5.96
CA HIS A 64 7.59 -23.61 4.87
C HIS A 64 6.91 -22.45 4.16
N PHE A 65 7.58 -21.31 4.04
CA PHE A 65 7.00 -20.07 3.55
C PHE A 65 7.74 -19.57 2.32
N VAL A 66 7.00 -19.21 1.27
CA VAL A 66 7.56 -18.60 0.06
C VAL A 66 7.37 -17.09 0.09
N PHE A 67 8.47 -16.35 0.01
CA PHE A 67 8.47 -14.90 -0.03
C PHE A 67 9.17 -14.36 -1.27
N ARG A 68 8.69 -13.22 -1.77
CA ARG A 68 9.38 -12.46 -2.81
C ARG A 68 10.40 -11.51 -2.19
N ARG A 69 11.58 -11.38 -2.80
CA ARG A 69 12.58 -10.36 -2.49
C ARG A 69 12.31 -9.08 -3.29
N GLY A 70 12.64 -7.93 -2.71
CA GLY A 70 12.55 -6.63 -3.39
C GLY A 70 13.65 -6.50 -4.45
N ASP A 71 13.26 -6.18 -5.68
CA ASP A 71 14.16 -6.17 -6.85
C ASP A 71 15.40 -5.27 -6.66
N SER A 72 15.26 -4.14 -5.93
CA SER A 72 16.36 -3.18 -5.70
C SER A 72 17.02 -3.27 -4.32
N THR A 73 16.28 -3.70 -3.29
CA THR A 73 16.74 -3.64 -1.89
C THR A 73 17.19 -4.99 -1.35
N GLY A 74 16.85 -6.09 -2.03
CA GLY A 74 17.05 -7.45 -1.52
C GLY A 74 16.30 -7.74 -0.22
N ARG A 75 15.48 -6.82 0.30
CA ARG A 75 14.66 -7.07 1.49
C ARG A 75 13.52 -8.02 1.16
N ILE A 76 13.03 -8.75 2.15
CA ILE A 76 11.77 -9.47 2.00
C ILE A 76 10.68 -8.46 1.70
N ARG A 77 9.98 -8.69 0.59
CA ARG A 77 8.81 -7.91 0.24
C ARG A 77 7.66 -8.44 1.08
N PRO A 78 7.13 -7.66 2.05
CA PRO A 78 6.04 -8.13 2.87
C PRO A 78 4.83 -8.42 1.98
N CYS A 79 4.40 -9.68 1.98
CA CYS A 79 3.09 -10.09 1.52
C CYS A 79 2.17 -10.10 2.74
N MET A 80 0.91 -9.70 2.56
CA MET A 80 -0.05 -9.81 3.65
C MET A 80 -0.31 -11.27 4.03
N TRP A 81 -0.14 -12.16 3.06
CA TRP A 81 -0.46 -13.57 3.16
C TRP A 81 0.59 -14.36 2.37
N PRO A 82 1.64 -14.92 3.02
CA PRO A 82 2.61 -15.76 2.34
C PRO A 82 1.96 -17.04 1.80
N PHE A 83 2.63 -17.72 0.88
CA PHE A 83 2.26 -19.09 0.53
C PHE A 83 2.93 -20.02 1.54
N GLU A 84 2.15 -20.89 2.14
CA GLU A 84 2.64 -21.91 3.08
C GLU A 84 2.54 -23.32 2.51
N HIS A 85 3.58 -24.12 2.73
CA HIS A 85 3.69 -25.47 2.19
C HIS A 85 4.14 -26.46 3.26
N PRO A 86 3.76 -27.75 3.12
CA PRO A 86 4.09 -28.78 4.10
C PRO A 86 5.55 -29.22 4.03
N SER A 87 6.22 -29.03 2.89
CA SER A 87 7.61 -29.46 2.68
C SER A 87 8.45 -28.43 1.96
N TYR A 88 9.77 -28.54 2.10
CA TYR A 88 10.73 -27.72 1.37
C TYR A 88 10.59 -27.88 -0.15
N ASP A 89 10.44 -29.11 -0.63
CA ASP A 89 10.33 -29.39 -2.07
C ASP A 89 9.07 -28.77 -2.67
N SER A 90 7.93 -28.84 -1.97
CA SER A 90 6.68 -28.21 -2.43
C SER A 90 6.79 -26.68 -2.43
N ALA A 91 7.46 -26.10 -1.42
CA ALA A 91 7.75 -24.66 -1.40
C ALA A 91 8.68 -24.23 -2.53
N LEU A 92 9.68 -25.05 -2.90
CA LEU A 92 10.55 -24.77 -4.05
C LEU A 92 9.80 -24.80 -5.38
N VAL A 93 8.92 -25.78 -5.56
CA VAL A 93 8.05 -25.85 -6.75
C VAL A 93 7.18 -24.60 -6.85
N GLU A 94 6.63 -24.13 -5.74
CA GLU A 94 5.84 -22.90 -5.72
C GLU A 94 6.70 -21.66 -6.00
N ALA A 95 7.89 -21.55 -5.42
CA ALA A 95 8.82 -20.47 -5.71
C ALA A 95 9.19 -20.41 -7.20
N ALA A 96 9.44 -21.57 -7.83
CA ALA A 96 9.70 -21.69 -9.26
C ALA A 96 8.47 -21.28 -10.10
N ARG A 97 7.27 -21.70 -9.70
CA ARG A 97 6.01 -21.32 -10.35
C ARG A 97 5.82 -19.80 -10.32
N LEU A 98 5.99 -19.18 -9.16
CA LEU A 98 5.86 -17.73 -8.96
C LEU A 98 6.93 -16.94 -9.69
N HIS A 99 8.17 -17.44 -9.73
CA HIS A 99 9.24 -16.86 -10.53
C HIS A 99 8.88 -16.85 -12.02
N LYS A 100 8.37 -17.97 -12.55
CA LYS A 100 7.95 -18.07 -13.95
C LYS A 100 6.78 -17.13 -14.28
N GLU A 101 5.81 -17.02 -13.38
CA GLU A 101 4.59 -16.23 -13.61
C GLU A 101 4.81 -14.71 -13.43
N HIS A 102 5.65 -14.30 -12.48
CA HIS A 102 5.74 -12.90 -12.07
C HIS A 102 7.15 -12.30 -12.17
N GLY A 103 8.17 -13.13 -12.39
CA GLY A 103 9.57 -12.74 -12.35
C GLY A 103 10.06 -12.33 -10.96
N GLY A 104 11.34 -11.95 -10.89
CA GLY A 104 12.01 -11.55 -9.65
C GLY A 104 12.43 -12.74 -8.79
N THR A 105 13.01 -12.46 -7.63
CA THR A 105 13.60 -13.50 -6.77
C THR A 105 12.63 -13.94 -5.68
N PHE A 106 12.48 -15.25 -5.52
CA PHE A 106 11.69 -15.86 -4.46
C PHE A 106 12.60 -16.73 -3.59
N GLU A 107 12.35 -16.72 -2.29
CA GLU A 107 13.08 -17.52 -1.32
C GLU A 107 12.12 -18.28 -0.41
N VAL A 108 12.58 -19.45 0.02
CA VAL A 108 11.87 -20.33 0.94
C VAL A 108 12.46 -20.18 2.33
N PHE A 109 11.61 -19.89 3.31
CA PHE A 109 11.96 -19.87 4.73
C PHE A 109 11.28 -21.04 5.43
N VAL A 110 11.94 -21.60 6.43
CA VAL A 110 11.39 -22.68 7.25
C VAL A 110 11.26 -22.25 8.70
N ARG A 111 10.14 -22.61 9.33
CA ARG A 111 9.94 -22.46 10.77
C ARG A 111 10.83 -23.46 11.50
N VAL A 112 11.80 -22.94 12.25
CA VAL A 112 12.70 -23.74 13.09
C VAL A 112 12.31 -23.75 14.57
N GLY A 113 11.41 -22.85 14.99
CA GLY A 113 10.95 -22.76 16.38
C GLY A 113 9.63 -22.02 16.49
N ARG A 114 8.92 -22.23 17.60
CA ARG A 114 7.68 -21.55 17.97
C ARG A 114 7.74 -21.27 19.47
N VAL A 115 7.33 -20.07 19.86
CA VAL A 115 7.06 -19.75 21.27
C VAL A 115 5.55 -19.79 21.45
N GLU A 116 5.09 -20.57 22.42
CA GLU A 116 3.71 -20.57 22.89
C GLU A 116 3.72 -19.91 24.27
N SER A 117 2.82 -18.95 24.50
CA SER A 117 2.69 -18.35 25.83
C SER A 117 2.18 -19.42 26.78
N LEU A 118 2.96 -19.73 27.81
CA LEU A 118 2.47 -20.53 28.93
C LEU A 118 1.47 -19.65 29.67
N GLU A 119 0.19 -20.01 29.62
CA GLU A 119 -0.81 -19.49 30.54
C GLU A 119 -0.29 -19.79 31.96
N ALA A 120 0.04 -18.75 32.71
CA ALA A 120 0.35 -18.90 34.12
C ALA A 120 -0.96 -19.29 34.82
N CYS A 121 -1.08 -20.55 35.23
CA CYS A 121 -2.08 -20.94 36.20
C CYS A 121 -1.77 -20.20 37.51
N GLU A 122 -2.56 -19.18 37.84
CA GLU A 122 -2.73 -18.69 39.22
C GLU A 122 -3.50 -19.71 40.06
#